data_AF-Q2YPC7-F1
#
_entry.id   AF-Q2YPC7-F1
#
_cell.length_a   1.000
_cell.length_b   1.000
_cell.length_c   1.000
_cell.angle_alpha   90.00
_cell.angle_beta   90.00
_cell.angle_gamma   90.00
#
_symmetry.space_group_name_H-M   'P 1'
#
loop_
_entity.id
_entity.type
_entity.pdbx_description
1 polymer ?
#
loop_
_entity_poly.entity_id
_entity_poly.type
_entity_poly.pdbx_seq_one_letter_code
_entity_poly.pdbx_strand_id
1 'polypeptide(L)'
;MISLPDITVPAVTRLPVDQMEMGLDLLRTVHAALQDHTFIDCDTLLALSGTMFVALDALGPVHSLLSKAHRETPPSKPAPGSLLEVIAQYREGSAAFKGWEEQGYSDEAAAVAVTYGPAMDALTNWDGPVNRLDEVCEAIRLAISEDAICDDLARAPLRAALIYLEKATGWKEPERSPS
;
A
#
# COMPACT_ATOMS: atom_id res chain seq x y z
N MET A 1 16.17 1.43 19.72
CA MET A 1 14.82 2.00 19.86
C MET A 1 14.55 2.72 18.55
N ILE A 2 13.91 2.05 17.59
CA ILE A 2 13.58 2.64 16.28
C ILE A 2 12.10 2.98 16.38
N SER A 3 11.79 4.28 16.42
CA SER A 3 10.43 4.79 16.44
C SER A 3 10.06 5.17 15.01
N LEU A 4 9.17 4.40 14.39
CA LEU A 4 8.35 4.91 13.30
C LEU A 4 7.22 5.74 13.92
N PRO A 5 6.79 6.85 13.31
CA PRO A 5 5.68 7.64 13.84
C PRO A 5 4.40 6.78 13.78
N ASP A 6 3.71 6.71 14.91
CA ASP A 6 2.36 6.14 15.13
C ASP A 6 2.16 4.61 15.17
N ILE A 7 3.23 3.83 15.39
CA ILE A 7 3.08 2.47 15.93
C ILE A 7 4.02 2.29 17.13
N THR A 8 3.53 2.59 18.33
CA THR A 8 4.13 2.05 19.56
C THR A 8 3.92 0.54 19.55
N VAL A 9 4.93 -0.21 19.11
CA VAL A 9 5.04 -1.65 19.31
C VAL A 9 5.69 -1.86 20.68
N PRO A 10 4.95 -2.34 21.71
CA PRO A 10 5.56 -2.67 23.00
C PRO A 10 6.70 -3.66 22.81
N ALA A 11 7.76 -3.56 23.62
CA ALA A 11 9.00 -4.35 23.51
C ALA A 11 8.85 -5.88 23.66
N VAL A 12 7.61 -6.41 23.74
CA VAL A 12 7.28 -7.83 23.92
C VAL A 12 6.25 -8.33 22.88
N THR A 13 5.71 -7.48 22.01
CA THR A 13 4.70 -7.92 21.03
C THR A 13 5.37 -8.44 19.76
N ARG A 14 5.14 -9.71 19.43
CA ARG A 14 5.43 -10.31 18.11
C ARG A 14 4.84 -9.45 16.99
N LEU A 15 5.46 -9.43 15.81
CA LEU A 15 4.94 -8.63 14.70
C LEU A 15 3.52 -9.12 14.31
N PRO A 16 2.64 -8.26 13.78
CA PRO A 16 1.30 -8.67 13.36
C PRO A 16 1.30 -9.87 12.40
N VAL A 17 2.32 -10.01 11.55
CA VAL A 17 2.47 -11.18 10.67
C VAL A 17 2.72 -12.47 11.47
N ASP A 18 3.61 -12.44 12.46
CA ASP A 18 3.89 -13.59 13.34
C ASP A 18 2.65 -13.98 14.18
N GLN A 19 1.86 -12.98 14.56
CA GLN A 19 0.60 -13.16 15.27
C GLN A 19 -0.48 -13.78 14.37
N MET A 20 -0.51 -13.38 13.10
CA MET A 20 -1.36 -13.98 12.07
C MET A 20 -1.03 -15.45 11.85
N GLU A 21 0.26 -15.78 11.67
CA GLU A 21 0.70 -17.17 11.48
C GLU A 21 0.32 -18.04 12.68
N MET A 22 0.61 -17.59 13.90
CA MET A 22 0.25 -18.33 15.11
C MET A 22 -1.27 -18.51 15.28
N GLY A 23 -2.06 -17.46 15.03
CA GLY A 23 -3.51 -17.55 15.10
C GLY A 23 -4.09 -18.53 14.06
N LEU A 24 -3.58 -18.50 12.82
CA LEU A 24 -3.99 -19.42 11.77
C LEU A 24 -3.60 -20.87 12.06
N ASP A 25 -2.43 -21.11 12.65
CA ASP A 25 -1.99 -22.47 13.01
C ASP A 25 -2.84 -23.09 14.13
N LEU A 26 -3.23 -22.28 15.12
CA LEU A 26 -4.17 -22.71 16.16
C LEU A 26 -5.55 -23.03 15.58
N LEU A 27 -6.05 -22.20 14.65
CA LEU A 27 -7.31 -22.49 13.94
C LEU A 27 -7.22 -23.76 13.09
N ARG A 28 -6.09 -24.02 12.43
CA ARG A 28 -5.85 -25.27 11.69
C ARG A 28 -5.87 -26.48 12.61
N THR A 29 -5.29 -26.35 13.81
CA THR A 29 -5.30 -27.42 14.82
C THR A 29 -6.73 -27.71 15.29
N VAL A 30 -7.51 -26.67 15.58
CA VAL A 30 -8.93 -26.82 15.92
C VAL A 30 -9.70 -27.47 14.79
N HIS A 31 -9.49 -27.03 13.55
CA HIS A 31 -10.15 -27.59 12.38
C HIS A 31 -9.83 -29.07 12.17
N ALA A 32 -8.54 -29.45 12.24
CA ALA A 32 -8.11 -30.83 12.10
C ALA A 32 -8.72 -31.73 13.20
N ALA A 33 -8.77 -31.25 14.44
CA ALA A 33 -9.37 -32.00 15.53
C ALA A 33 -10.90 -32.15 15.38
N LEU A 34 -11.59 -31.14 14.83
CA LEU A 34 -13.03 -31.22 14.56
C LEU A 34 -13.38 -32.17 13.40
N GLN A 35 -12.44 -32.47 12.51
CA GLN A 35 -12.65 -33.44 11.41
C GLN A 35 -12.67 -34.89 11.89
N ASP A 36 -12.05 -35.19 13.03
CA ASP A 36 -12.07 -36.54 13.59
C ASP A 36 -13.24 -36.70 14.57
N HIS A 37 -14.39 -37.09 14.03
CA HIS A 37 -15.62 -37.29 14.80
C HIS A 37 -15.59 -38.52 15.72
N THR A 38 -14.55 -39.35 15.67
CA THR A 38 -14.51 -40.60 16.47
C THR A 38 -14.08 -40.40 17.92
N PHE A 39 -13.46 -39.26 18.25
CA PHE A 39 -12.90 -38.96 19.58
C PHE A 39 -13.42 -37.67 20.21
N ILE A 40 -14.49 -37.07 19.68
CA ILE A 40 -15.04 -35.80 20.20
C ILE A 40 -15.92 -36.08 21.42
N ASP A 41 -15.34 -35.95 22.61
CA ASP A 41 -16.07 -35.88 23.87
C ASP A 41 -16.20 -34.43 24.39
N CYS A 42 -16.89 -34.25 25.51
CA CYS A 42 -17.12 -32.93 26.08
C CYS A 42 -15.83 -32.23 26.50
N ASP A 43 -14.84 -32.97 27.01
CA ASP A 43 -13.56 -32.41 27.45
C ASP A 43 -12.72 -31.96 26.25
N THR A 44 -12.74 -32.74 25.17
CA THR A 44 -12.11 -32.40 23.88
C THR A 44 -12.74 -31.14 23.29
N LEU A 45 -14.07 -31.03 23.28
CA LEU A 45 -14.75 -29.80 22.83
C LEU A 45 -14.37 -28.57 23.68
N LEU A 46 -14.22 -28.75 24.99
CA LEU A 46 -13.81 -27.68 25.89
C LEU A 46 -12.38 -27.21 25.61
N ALA A 47 -11.45 -28.15 25.38
CA ALA A 47 -10.07 -27.85 25.00
C ALA A 47 -9.98 -27.16 23.62
N LEU A 48 -10.78 -27.60 22.66
CA LEU A 48 -10.87 -26.98 21.32
C LEU A 48 -11.45 -25.56 21.39
N SER A 49 -12.47 -25.35 22.21
CA SER A 49 -13.02 -24.02 22.46
C SER A 49 -11.97 -23.09 23.06
N GLY A 50 -11.21 -23.53 24.07
CA GLY A 50 -10.11 -22.75 24.64
C GLY A 50 -9.03 -22.42 23.62
N THR A 51 -8.65 -23.39 22.79
CA THR A 51 -7.66 -23.20 21.71
C THR A 51 -8.14 -22.17 20.68
N MET A 52 -9.44 -22.20 20.34
CA MET A 52 -10.06 -21.23 19.44
C MET A 52 -10.07 -19.82 20.04
N PHE A 53 -10.31 -19.66 21.34
CA PHE A 53 -10.22 -18.36 22.01
C PHE A 53 -8.80 -17.79 21.94
N VAL A 54 -7.77 -18.60 22.22
CA VAL A 54 -6.37 -18.17 22.11
C VAL A 54 -6.02 -17.77 20.67
N ALA A 55 -6.54 -18.51 19.69
CA ALA A 55 -6.36 -18.17 18.28
C ALA A 55 -6.95 -16.80 17.92
N LEU A 56 -8.17 -16.52 18.40
CA LEU A 56 -8.84 -15.24 18.18
C LEU A 56 -8.10 -14.08 18.86
N ASP A 57 -7.62 -14.28 20.09
CA ASP A 57 -6.81 -13.27 20.80
C ASP A 57 -5.50 -12.98 20.06
N ALA A 58 -4.84 -14.01 19.54
CA ALA A 58 -3.64 -13.85 18.71
C ALA A 58 -3.92 -13.05 17.43
N LEU A 59 -5.12 -13.19 16.84
CA LEU A 59 -5.52 -12.46 15.62
C LEU A 59 -6.05 -11.03 15.90
N GLY A 60 -6.36 -10.70 17.15
CA GLY A 60 -6.90 -9.39 17.54
C GLY A 60 -6.07 -8.19 17.06
N PRO A 61 -4.73 -8.18 17.21
CA PRO A 61 -3.89 -7.10 16.71
C PRO A 61 -3.89 -6.98 15.19
N VAL A 62 -3.94 -8.11 14.47
CA VAL A 62 -4.00 -8.15 13.00
C VAL A 62 -5.31 -7.52 12.52
N HIS A 63 -6.43 -7.94 13.12
CA HIS A 63 -7.74 -7.37 12.83
C HIS A 63 -7.78 -5.87 13.13
N SER A 64 -7.17 -5.43 14.24
CA SER A 64 -7.08 -4.01 14.61
C SER A 64 -6.26 -3.20 13.62
N LEU A 65 -5.13 -3.74 13.15
CA LEU A 65 -4.28 -3.12 12.14
C LEU A 65 -4.99 -3.02 10.80
N LEU A 66 -5.63 -4.10 10.34
CA LEU A 66 -6.42 -4.09 9.09
C LEU A 66 -7.61 -3.13 9.19
N SER A 67 -8.30 -3.11 10.33
CA SER A 67 -9.39 -2.16 10.59
C SER A 67 -8.90 -0.72 10.58
N LYS A 68 -7.73 -0.45 11.17
CA LYS A 68 -7.09 0.88 11.15
C LYS A 68 -6.71 1.26 9.73
N ALA A 69 -6.01 0.39 8.99
CA ALA A 69 -5.65 0.62 7.59
C ALA A 69 -6.88 0.88 6.71
N HIS A 70 -7.97 0.13 6.92
CA HIS A 70 -9.22 0.33 6.18
C HIS A 70 -9.90 1.66 6.53
N ARG A 71 -9.88 2.09 7.80
CA ARG A 71 -10.41 3.40 8.23
C ARG A 71 -9.52 4.58 7.81
N GLU A 72 -8.20 4.36 7.76
CA GLU A 72 -7.19 5.32 7.32
C GLU A 72 -6.99 5.31 5.80
N THR A 73 -7.78 4.52 5.06
CA THR A 73 -7.95 4.70 3.62
C THR A 73 -9.20 5.56 3.41
N PRO A 74 -9.16 6.90 3.53
CA PRO A 74 -10.22 7.70 2.96
C PRO A 74 -10.09 7.61 1.43
N PRO A 75 -11.19 7.63 0.65
CA PRO A 75 -11.14 8.27 -0.65
C PRO A 75 -10.97 9.76 -0.36
N SER A 76 -9.78 10.18 0.07
CA SER A 76 -9.46 11.59 0.13
C SER A 76 -9.49 12.01 -1.32
N LYS A 77 -10.53 12.75 -1.72
CA LYS A 77 -10.46 13.51 -2.96
C LYS A 77 -9.08 14.20 -2.95
N PRO A 78 -8.26 13.98 -3.99
CA PRO A 78 -6.92 14.56 -4.00
C PRO A 78 -7.00 16.06 -3.73
N ALA A 79 -6.09 16.57 -2.90
CA ALA A 79 -6.04 18.01 -2.69
C ALA A 79 -5.68 18.69 -4.02
N PRO A 80 -6.27 19.85 -4.36
CA PRO A 80 -5.90 20.58 -5.56
C PRO A 80 -4.39 20.85 -5.62
N GLY A 81 -3.73 20.43 -6.69
CA GLY A 81 -2.28 20.52 -6.89
C GLY A 81 -1.44 19.46 -6.16
N SER A 82 -2.05 18.42 -5.57
CA SER A 82 -1.32 17.30 -4.96
C SER A 82 -0.87 16.27 -6.01
N LEU A 83 0.17 15.49 -5.68
CA LEU A 83 0.66 14.43 -6.55
C LEU A 83 -0.46 13.42 -6.87
N LEU A 84 -1.31 13.10 -5.88
CA LEU A 84 -2.46 12.23 -6.05
C LEU A 84 -3.46 12.74 -7.09
N GLU A 85 -3.62 14.06 -7.19
CA GLU A 85 -4.54 14.65 -8.16
C GLU A 85 -4.00 14.48 -9.57
N VAL A 86 -2.72 14.78 -9.77
CA VAL A 86 -2.07 14.67 -11.07
C VAL A 86 -2.01 13.21 -11.53
N ILE A 87 -1.73 12.26 -10.62
CA ILE A 87 -1.80 10.82 -10.92
C ILE A 87 -3.22 10.40 -11.31
N ALA A 88 -4.25 10.91 -10.62
CA ALA A 88 -5.64 10.62 -10.96
C ALA A 88 -6.02 11.19 -12.34
N GLN A 89 -5.62 12.44 -12.63
CA GLN A 89 -5.83 13.09 -13.92
C GLN A 89 -5.11 12.35 -15.06
N TYR A 90 -3.88 11.88 -14.83
CA TYR A 90 -3.16 11.06 -15.79
C TYR A 90 -3.91 9.77 -16.09
N ARG A 91 -4.36 9.02 -15.06
CA ARG A 91 -5.11 7.78 -15.25
C ARG A 91 -6.45 7.99 -15.97
N GLU A 92 -7.18 9.06 -15.62
CA GLU A 92 -8.43 9.43 -16.29
C GLU A 92 -8.17 9.82 -17.75
N GLY A 93 -7.15 10.63 -18.02
CA GLY A 93 -6.72 10.99 -19.35
C GLY A 93 -6.30 9.76 -20.18
N SER A 94 -5.55 8.83 -19.60
CA SER A 94 -5.11 7.61 -20.28
C SER A 94 -6.30 6.70 -20.59
N ALA A 95 -7.33 6.70 -19.76
CA ALA A 95 -8.59 6.03 -20.07
C ALA A 95 -9.36 6.74 -21.18
N ALA A 96 -9.43 8.07 -21.17
CA ALA A 96 -10.09 8.87 -22.20
C ALA A 96 -9.40 8.76 -23.57
N PHE A 97 -8.08 8.61 -23.58
CA PHE A 97 -7.28 8.38 -24.79
C PHE A 97 -7.57 7.01 -25.44
N LYS A 98 -8.03 6.01 -24.68
CA LYS A 98 -8.37 4.71 -25.28
C LYS A 98 -9.50 4.88 -26.30
N GLY A 99 -9.23 4.48 -27.54
CA GLY A 99 -10.17 4.63 -28.65
C GLY A 99 -10.25 6.05 -29.21
N TRP A 100 -9.23 6.89 -29.03
CA TRP A 100 -9.18 8.26 -29.53
C TRP A 100 -9.41 8.36 -31.06
N GLU A 101 -9.03 7.34 -31.82
CA GLU A 101 -9.26 7.26 -33.28
C GLU A 101 -10.74 7.40 -33.66
N GLU A 102 -11.65 6.91 -32.79
CA GLU A 102 -13.09 6.97 -33.00
C GLU A 102 -13.72 8.27 -32.45
N GLN A 103 -12.94 9.09 -31.73
CA GLN A 103 -13.40 10.29 -31.04
C GLN A 103 -13.23 11.58 -31.87
N GLY A 104 -12.76 11.47 -33.11
CA GLY A 104 -12.73 12.59 -34.07
C GLY A 104 -11.59 13.60 -33.85
N TYR A 105 -10.55 13.22 -33.11
CA TYR A 105 -9.31 14.03 -33.05
C TYR A 105 -8.61 14.04 -34.41
N SER A 106 -7.89 15.13 -34.70
CA SER A 106 -7.17 15.30 -35.97
C SER A 106 -5.99 14.34 -36.13
N ASP A 107 -5.29 14.06 -35.03
CA ASP A 107 -4.16 13.16 -34.93
C ASP A 107 -3.96 12.72 -33.47
N GLU A 108 -3.03 11.79 -33.26
CA GLU A 108 -2.69 11.26 -31.93
C GLU A 108 -2.19 12.37 -31.00
N ALA A 109 -1.41 13.31 -31.53
CA ALA A 109 -0.86 14.41 -30.75
C ALA A 109 -1.95 15.34 -30.19
N ALA A 110 -2.99 15.63 -30.97
CA ALA A 110 -4.15 16.38 -30.53
C ALA A 110 -4.95 15.61 -29.47
N ALA A 111 -5.09 14.29 -29.62
CA ALA A 111 -5.71 13.44 -28.61
C ALA A 111 -4.91 13.46 -27.30
N VAL A 112 -3.58 13.32 -27.36
CA VAL A 112 -2.70 13.38 -26.18
C VAL A 112 -2.77 14.74 -25.50
N ALA A 113 -2.71 15.84 -26.24
CA ALA A 113 -2.74 17.20 -25.70
C ALA A 113 -4.04 17.52 -24.93
N VAL A 114 -5.15 16.87 -25.29
CA VAL A 114 -6.47 17.06 -24.65
C VAL A 114 -6.72 16.05 -23.53
N THR A 115 -6.08 14.88 -23.57
CA THR A 115 -6.32 13.78 -22.63
C THR A 115 -5.28 13.75 -21.50
N TYR A 116 -4.31 12.84 -21.53
CA TYR A 116 -3.34 12.65 -20.45
C TYR A 116 -2.10 13.54 -20.55
N GLY A 117 -1.82 14.15 -21.71
CA GLY A 117 -0.59 14.90 -21.99
C GLY A 117 -0.24 15.94 -20.91
N PRO A 118 -1.17 16.83 -20.51
CA PRO A 118 -0.90 17.82 -19.47
C PRO A 118 -0.54 17.20 -18.10
N ALA A 119 -1.18 16.10 -17.73
CA ALA A 119 -0.90 15.40 -16.48
C ALA A 119 0.42 14.63 -16.56
N MET A 120 0.75 14.03 -17.71
CA MET A 120 2.03 13.40 -17.98
C MET A 120 3.18 14.40 -17.88
N ASP A 121 3.04 15.59 -18.48
CA ASP A 121 4.05 16.65 -18.39
C ASP A 121 4.24 17.12 -16.94
N ALA A 122 3.15 17.24 -16.19
CA ALA A 122 3.18 17.61 -14.77
C ALA A 122 3.85 16.54 -13.89
N LEU A 123 3.63 15.25 -14.17
CA LEU A 123 4.32 14.15 -13.47
C LEU A 123 5.80 14.11 -13.82
N THR A 124 6.13 14.25 -15.11
CA THR A 124 7.50 14.22 -15.62
C THR A 124 8.35 15.35 -15.01
N ASN A 125 7.75 16.53 -14.87
CA ASN A 125 8.40 17.73 -14.33
C ASN A 125 8.02 18.00 -12.87
N TRP A 126 7.58 16.98 -12.13
CA TRP A 126 7.07 17.16 -10.78
C TRP A 126 8.13 17.74 -9.83
N ASP A 127 7.84 18.92 -9.28
CA ASP A 127 8.69 19.63 -8.31
C ASP A 127 7.99 19.83 -6.95
N GLY A 128 6.73 19.41 -6.84
CA GLY A 128 5.91 19.54 -5.64
C GLY A 128 6.38 18.65 -4.48
N PRO A 129 6.18 19.05 -3.23
CA PRO A 129 6.55 18.23 -2.08
C PRO A 129 5.58 17.06 -1.89
N VAL A 130 6.12 15.86 -1.68
CA VAL A 130 5.37 14.70 -1.18
C VAL A 130 5.45 14.69 0.34
N ASN A 131 4.31 14.83 1.02
CA ASN A 131 4.25 15.00 2.48
C ASN A 131 3.35 13.97 3.17
N ARG A 132 2.81 13.01 2.41
CA ARG A 132 1.93 11.98 2.94
C ARG A 132 2.35 10.60 2.44
N LEU A 133 2.12 9.59 3.26
CA LEU A 133 2.48 8.21 2.92
C LEU A 133 1.65 7.63 1.77
N ASP A 134 0.41 8.09 1.58
CA ASP A 134 -0.45 7.69 0.46
C ASP A 134 0.07 8.21 -0.89
N GLU A 135 0.58 9.45 -0.93
CA GLU A 135 1.29 10.01 -2.09
C GLU A 135 2.54 9.18 -2.45
N VAL A 136 3.31 8.74 -1.45
CA VAL A 136 4.46 7.84 -1.64
C VAL A 136 4.03 6.51 -2.24
N CYS A 137 2.98 5.89 -1.69
CA CYS A 137 2.47 4.62 -2.18
C CYS A 137 1.98 4.73 -3.63
N GLU A 138 1.28 5.81 -3.98
CA GLU A 138 0.80 6.01 -5.35
C GLU A 138 1.91 6.33 -6.34
N ALA A 139 2.98 7.04 -5.94
CA ALA A 139 4.16 7.24 -6.77
C ALA A 139 4.84 5.90 -7.11
N ILE A 140 4.98 5.02 -6.12
CA ILE A 140 5.53 3.67 -6.32
C ILE A 140 4.61 2.82 -7.20
N ARG A 141 3.29 2.87 -6.95
CA ARG A 141 2.31 2.15 -7.77
C ARG A 141 2.32 2.61 -9.22
N LEU A 142 2.42 3.92 -9.47
CA LEU A 142 2.54 4.49 -10.82
C LEU A 142 3.78 3.92 -11.54
N ALA A 143 4.94 3.94 -10.88
CA ALA A 143 6.17 3.41 -11.45
C ALA A 143 6.07 1.92 -11.84
N ILE A 144 5.38 1.13 -11.02
CA ILE A 144 5.17 -0.30 -11.27
C ILE A 144 4.11 -0.52 -12.36
N SER A 145 2.99 0.20 -12.33
CA SER A 145 1.87 -0.03 -13.25
C SER A 145 2.20 0.34 -14.69
N GLU A 146 3.00 1.39 -14.87
CA GLU A 146 3.41 1.88 -16.19
C GLU A 146 4.73 1.24 -16.67
N ASP A 147 5.32 0.31 -15.91
CA ASP A 147 6.69 -0.21 -16.12
C ASP A 147 7.75 0.92 -16.26
N ALA A 148 7.48 2.05 -15.59
CA ALA A 148 8.15 3.32 -15.79
C ALA A 148 9.28 3.58 -14.77
N ILE A 149 9.79 2.54 -14.10
CA ILE A 149 10.79 2.68 -13.02
C ILE A 149 12.03 3.49 -13.46
N CYS A 150 12.42 3.36 -14.73
CA CYS A 150 13.55 4.08 -15.31
C CYS A 150 13.13 5.30 -16.16
N ASP A 151 11.84 5.46 -16.42
CA ASP A 151 11.28 6.49 -17.29
C ASP A 151 11.12 7.83 -16.53
N ASP A 152 11.12 8.93 -17.30
CA ASP A 152 11.00 10.28 -16.78
C ASP A 152 9.64 10.50 -16.09
N LEU A 153 8.59 9.80 -16.54
CA LEU A 153 7.23 9.84 -15.95
C LEU A 153 7.22 9.54 -14.44
N ALA A 154 7.97 8.53 -14.00
CA ALA A 154 7.98 8.13 -12.60
C ALA A 154 9.19 8.66 -11.82
N ARG A 155 10.25 9.10 -12.50
CA ARG A 155 11.51 9.52 -11.86
C ARG A 155 11.32 10.67 -10.88
N ALA A 156 10.64 11.75 -11.29
CA ALA A 156 10.42 12.91 -10.42
C ALA A 156 9.48 12.59 -9.23
N PRO A 157 8.34 11.90 -9.42
CA PRO A 157 7.52 11.41 -8.31
C PRO A 157 8.25 10.48 -7.34
N LEU A 158 9.01 9.51 -7.84
CA LEU A 158 9.79 8.59 -7.01
C LEU A 158 10.87 9.31 -6.20
N ARG A 159 11.50 10.33 -6.78
CA ARG A 159 12.48 11.15 -6.07
C ARG A 159 11.83 11.92 -4.91
N ALA A 160 10.67 12.53 -5.14
CA ALA A 160 9.93 13.22 -4.09
C ALA A 160 9.48 12.25 -2.99
N ALA A 161 9.03 11.05 -3.37
CA ALA A 161 8.68 9.98 -2.45
C ALA A 161 9.89 9.49 -1.62
N LEU A 162 11.07 9.36 -2.24
CA LEU A 162 12.31 9.02 -1.53
C LEU A 162 12.66 10.07 -0.49
N ILE A 163 12.60 11.37 -0.84
CA ILE A 163 12.86 12.47 0.11
C ILE A 163 11.93 12.40 1.32
N TYR A 164 10.65 12.05 1.11
CA TYR A 164 9.72 11.83 2.22
C TYR A 164 10.18 10.69 3.11
N LEU A 165 10.54 9.54 2.54
CA LEU A 165 10.98 8.35 3.29
C LEU A 165 12.28 8.62 4.06
N GLU A 166 13.24 9.32 3.49
CA GLU A 166 14.48 9.76 4.16
C GLU A 166 14.18 10.61 5.39
N LYS A 167 13.29 11.61 5.24
CA LYS A 167 12.87 12.46 6.36
C LYS A 167 12.13 11.67 7.44
N ALA A 168 11.24 10.76 7.05
CA ALA A 168 10.40 9.99 7.97
C ALA A 168 11.20 8.94 8.76
N THR A 169 12.21 8.34 8.13
CA THR A 169 13.02 7.26 8.75
C THR A 169 14.31 7.77 9.39
N GLY A 170 14.75 8.99 9.04
CA GLY A 170 16.07 9.50 9.38
C GLY A 170 17.21 8.76 8.66
N TRP A 171 16.88 7.93 7.67
CA TRP A 171 17.87 7.23 6.86
C TRP A 171 18.66 8.23 6.02
N LYS A 172 19.98 8.07 6.02
CA LYS A 172 20.91 8.78 5.14
C LYS A 172 21.63 7.72 4.33
N GLU A 173 21.75 7.95 3.03
CA GLU A 173 22.51 7.07 2.17
C GLU A 173 23.94 6.91 2.75
N PRO A 174 24.41 5.68 2.99
CA PRO A 174 25.78 5.49 3.44
C PRO A 174 26.72 6.01 2.35
N GLU A 175 27.66 6.88 2.72
CA GLU A 175 28.62 7.47 1.78
C GLU A 175 29.27 6.36 0.95
N ARG A 176 28.98 6.36 -0.36
CA ARG A 176 29.64 5.46 -1.31
C ARG A 176 31.09 5.89 -1.39
N SER A 177 32.00 5.15 -0.76
CA SER A 177 33.43 5.29 -1.01
C SER A 177 33.67 5.18 -2.52
N PRO A 178 34.35 6.15 -3.15
CA PRO A 178 34.68 6.06 -4.56
C PRO A 178 35.59 4.85 -4.75
N SER A 179 35.11 3.87 -5.53
CA SER A 179 35.89 2.73 -6.02
C SER A 179 36.75 3.14 -7.21
#